data_AF-A0A6J6I773-F1
#
_entry.id   AF-A0A6J6I773-F1
#
_cell.length_a   1.000
_cell.length_b   1.000
_cell.length_c   1.000
_cell.angle_alpha   90.00
_cell.angle_beta   90.00
_cell.angle_gamma   90.00
#
_symmetry.space_group_name_H-M   'P 1'
#
loop_
_entity.id
_entity.type
_entity.pdbx_description
1 polymer ?
#
loop_
_entity_poly.entity_id
_entity_poly.type
_entity_poly.pdbx_seq_one_letter_code
_entity_poly.pdbx_strand_id
1 'polypeptide(L)' 'MVEGERIADCTTPENARLLHQIRDTTVRITDSVGGGLGYGNMQPIVVGAFPELGLDAESSFM' A
#
# COMPACT_ATOMS: atom_id res chain seq x y z
N MET A 1 25.53 14.79 -8.13
CA MET A 1 24.91 13.45 -8.22
C MET A 1 23.83 13.39 -7.17
N VAL A 2 22.67 12.80 -7.47
CA VAL A 2 21.62 12.62 -6.44
C VAL A 2 22.00 11.35 -5.67
N GLU A 3 22.28 11.52 -4.38
CA GLU A 3 22.54 10.40 -3.48
C GLU A 3 21.17 9.87 -3.01
N GLY A 4 20.82 8.66 -3.46
CA GLY A 4 19.56 8.02 -3.09
C GLY A 4 19.61 7.45 -1.67
N GLU A 5 18.45 7.32 -1.03
CA GLU A 5 18.32 6.62 0.24
C GLU A 5 18.25 5.10 0.02
N ARG A 6 18.93 4.32 0.88
CA ARG A 6 18.78 2.86 0.95
C ARG A 6 18.41 2.43 2.36
N ILE A 7 17.19 1.93 2.52
CA ILE A 7 16.74 1.25 3.74
C ILE A 7 16.96 -0.25 3.55
N ALA A 8 17.86 -0.84 4.33
CA ALA A 8 18.31 -2.22 4.14
C ALA A 8 17.27 -3.27 4.57
N ASP A 9 16.42 -2.92 5.53
CA ASP A 9 15.37 -3.79 6.06
C ASP A 9 14.04 -3.04 6.04
N CYS A 10 13.14 -3.44 5.16
CA CYS A 10 11.81 -2.85 5.02
C CYS A 10 10.72 -3.66 5.75
N THR A 11 11.11 -4.61 6.60
CA THR A 11 10.18 -5.53 7.28
C THR A 11 9.75 -5.03 8.67
N THR A 12 10.43 -4.02 9.22
CA THR A 12 10.08 -3.45 10.52
C THR A 12 8.90 -2.48 10.40
N PRO A 13 8.03 -2.40 11.42
CA PRO A 13 6.96 -1.39 11.48
C PRO A 13 7.51 0.03 11.36
N GLU A 14 8.65 0.35 11.97
CA GLU A 14 9.25 1.70 11.89
C GLU A 14 9.64 2.07 10.46
N ASN A 15 10.29 1.16 9.73
CA ASN A 15 10.70 1.43 8.36
C ASN A 15 9.52 1.41 7.40
N ALA A 16 8.49 0.60 7.65
CA ALA A 16 7.23 0.71 6.91
C ALA A 16 6.59 2.12 7.04
N ARG A 17 6.77 2.82 8.19
CA ARG A 17 6.23 4.18 8.45
C ARG A 17 7.03 5.19 7.68
N LEU A 18 8.34 5.01 7.64
CA LEU A 18 9.24 5.87 6.87
C LEU A 18 9.03 5.72 5.36
N LEU A 19 8.86 4.49 4.88
CA LEU A 19 8.76 4.16 3.46
C LEU A 19 7.41 4.55 2.84
N HIS A 20 6.33 4.59 3.64
CA HIS A 20 4.95 4.68 3.15
C HIS A 20 4.74 3.78 1.91
N GLN A 21 5.02 2.47 2.04
CA GLN A 21 5.18 1.57 0.89
C GLN A 21 4.08 1.73 -0.16
N ILE A 22 4.42 2.37 -1.26
CA ILE A 22 3.64 2.35 -2.49
C ILE A 22 3.87 0.96 -3.09
N ARG A 23 2.87 0.09 -2.97
CA ARG A 23 2.83 -1.14 -3.77
C ARG A 23 2.10 -0.82 -5.06
N ASP A 24 2.86 -0.63 -6.12
CA ASP A 24 2.30 -0.40 -7.44
C ASP A 24 1.47 -1.60 -7.87
N THR A 25 0.15 -1.47 -7.82
CA THR A 25 -0.78 -2.45 -8.36
C THR A 25 -1.46 -1.83 -9.56
N THR A 26 -0.91 -2.07 -10.75
CA THR A 26 -1.54 -1.61 -11.99
C THR A 26 -2.87 -2.35 -12.20
N VAL A 27 -3.94 -1.59 -12.31
CA VAL A 27 -5.29 -2.11 -12.55
C VAL A 27 -5.86 -1.56 -13.84
N ARG A 28 -6.67 -2.37 -14.52
CA ARG A 28 -7.54 -1.91 -15.61
C ARG A 28 -8.83 -1.37 -14.99
N ILE A 29 -9.18 -0.14 -15.33
CA ILE A 29 -10.38 0.54 -14.86
C ILE A 29 -11.43 0.48 -15.97
N THR A 30 -12.64 0.04 -15.61
CA THR A 30 -13.83 0.08 -16.47
C THR A 30 -14.88 0.95 -15.79
N ASP A 31 -15.28 2.04 -16.45
CA ASP A 31 -16.38 2.88 -15.99
C ASP A 31 -17.72 2.28 -16.44
N SER A 32 -18.55 1.88 -15.48
CA SER A 32 -19.84 1.25 -15.73
C SER A 32 -20.95 2.21 -16.16
N VAL A 33 -20.75 3.52 -16.01
CA VAL A 33 -21.74 4.55 -16.37
C VAL A 33 -21.39 5.21 -17.69
N GLY A 34 -20.15 5.67 -17.85
CA GLY A 34 -19.67 6.36 -19.06
C GLY A 34 -19.02 5.45 -20.10
N GLY A 35 -18.78 4.17 -19.80
CA GLY A 35 -18.17 3.20 -20.72
C GLY A 35 -16.66 3.39 -20.95
N GLY A 36 -16.01 4.28 -20.19
CA GLY A 36 -14.58 4.56 -20.30
C GLY A 36 -13.70 3.36 -19.92
N LEU A 37 -12.53 3.29 -20.56
CA LEU A 37 -11.49 2.30 -20.29
C LEU A 37 -10.16 3.00 -20.04
N GLY A 38 -9.41 2.55 -19.02
CA GLY A 38 -8.10 3.09 -18.69
C GLY A 38 -7.27 2.19 -17.78
N TYR A 39 -6.10 2.68 -17.41
CA TYR A 39 -5.21 2.05 -16.44
C TYR A 39 -4.96 3.01 -15.29
N GLY A 40 -4.85 2.46 -14.08
CA GLY A 40 -4.53 3.22 -12.88
C GLY A 40 -3.66 2.43 -11.92
N ASN A 41 -3.18 3.11 -10.89
CA ASN A 41 -2.51 2.49 -9.76
C ASN A 41 -3.53 2.31 -8.63
N MET A 42 -3.72 1.09 -8.15
CA MET A 42 -4.58 0.80 -7.01
C MET A 42 -3.75 0.58 -5.75
N GLN A 43 -4.05 1.33 -4.70
CA GLN A 43 -3.33 1.30 -3.43
C GLN A 43 -4.32 0.95 -2.30
N PRO A 44 -4.68 -0.33 -2.12
CA PRO A 44 -5.57 -0.72 -1.05
C PRO A 44 -4.81 -0.66 0.29
N ILE A 45 -5.42 -0.04 1.29
CA ILE A 45 -4.95 -0.06 2.67
C ILE A 45 -5.98 -0.84 3.49
N VAL A 46 -5.50 -1.78 4.29
CA VAL A 46 -6.32 -2.57 5.23
C VAL A 46 -6.02 -2.04 6.63
N VAL A 47 -7.03 -1.49 7.30
CA VAL A 47 -6.88 -0.76 8.57
C VAL A 47 -7.78 -1.37 9.64
N GLY A 48 -7.32 -1.38 10.89
CA GLY A 48 -8.00 -1.96 12.03
C GLY A 48 -7.52 -3.37 12.39
N ALA A 49 -8.19 -3.99 13.35
CA ALA A 49 -7.89 -5.35 13.80
C ALA A 49 -8.61 -6.41 12.94
N PHE A 50 -7.92 -7.52 12.68
CA PHE A 50 -8.46 -8.72 12.03
C PHE A 50 -8.12 -9.94 12.90
N PRO A 51 -8.86 -10.16 14.00
CA PRO A 51 -8.58 -11.23 14.95
C PRO A 51 -8.52 -12.62 14.33
N GLU A 52 -9.34 -12.88 13.31
CA GLU A 52 -9.37 -14.13 12.56
C GLU A 52 -8.08 -14.41 11.77
N LEU A 53 -7.28 -13.38 11.50
CA LEU A 53 -5.96 -13.47 10.87
C LEU A 53 -4.81 -13.29 11.88
N GLY A 54 -5.12 -13.13 13.18
CA GLY A 54 -4.14 -12.85 14.22
C GLY A 54 -3.50 -11.46 14.14
N LEU A 55 -4.18 -10.50 13.51
CA LEU A 55 -3.70 -9.12 13.35
C LEU A 55 -4.43 -8.18 14.30
N ASP A 56 -3.70 -7.39 15.08
CA ASP A 56 -4.25 -6.40 16.00
C ASP A 56 -4.30 -4.99 15.38
N ALA A 57 -4.95 -4.05 16.09
CA ALA A 57 -5.05 -2.67 15.64
C ALA A 57 -3.73 -1.88 15.80
N GLU A 58 -2.82 -2.30 16.68
CA GLU A 58 -1.53 -1.64 16.95
C GLU A 58 -0.52 -1.85 15.80
N SER A 59 -0.53 -3.04 15.20
CA SER A 59 0.25 -3.38 14.01
C SER A 59 -0.40 -2.90 12.70
N SER A 60 -1.66 -2.47 12.76
CA SER A 60 -2.36 -1.89 11.64
C SER A 60 -1.81 -0.52 11.30
N PHE A 61 -1.64 -0.28 10.01
CA PHE A 61 -0.93 0.88 9.53
C PHE A 61 -1.87 1.92 8.93
N MET A 62 -2.00 3.05 9.61
CA MET A 62 -2.30 4.36 9.03
C MET A 62 -1.57 5.44 9.82
#